data_AF-A0A3C0XPL8-F1
#
_entry.id   AF-A0A3C0XPL8-F1
#
_cell.length_a   1.000
_cell.length_b   1.000
_cell.length_c   1.000
_cell.angle_alpha   90.00
_cell.angle_beta   90.00
_cell.angle_gamma   90.00
#
_symmetry.space_group_name_H-M   'P 1'
#
loop_
_entity.id
_entity.type
_entity.pdbx_description
1 polymer ?
#
loop_
_entity_poly.entity_id
_entity_poly.type
_entity_poly.pdbx_seq_one_letter_code
_entity_poly.pdbx_strand_id
1 'polypeptide(L)' 'MSGAVLAVLAEADSPMRYIDIHAKVEELLGMRVSRSSVKQFLSAEPRHRRPRFERVARGLYRSSTR' A
#
# COMPACT_ATOMS: atom_id res chain seq x y z
N MET A 1 -10.33 3.49 1.37
CA MET A 1 -9.20 3.14 0.49
C MET A 1 -7.86 3.17 1.23
N SER A 2 -7.42 4.29 1.81
CA SER A 2 -6.14 4.35 2.55
C SER A 2 -6.04 3.34 3.71
N GLY A 3 -7.11 3.16 4.49
CA GLY A 3 -7.16 2.13 5.55
C GLY A 3 -7.00 0.70 5.03
N ALA A 4 -7.55 0.39 3.85
CA ALA A 4 -7.40 -0.93 3.21
C ALA A 4 -5.95 -1.16 2.75
N VAL A 5 -5.29 -0.14 2.19
CA VAL A 5 -3.86 -0.23 1.82
C VAL A 5 -2.99 -0.49 3.06
N LEU A 6 -3.31 0.17 4.19
CA LEU A 6 -2.57 -0.03 5.44
C LEU A 6 -2.77 -1.44 5.99
N ALA A 7 -4.00 -1.97 5.99
CA ALA A 7 -4.28 -3.34 6.41
C ALA A 7 -3.51 -4.35 5.55
N VAL A 8 -3.56 -4.20 4.22
CA VAL A 8 -2.83 -5.08 3.29
C VAL A 8 -1.33 -5.08 3.54
N LEU A 9 -0.72 -3.93 3.84
CA LEU A 9 0.71 -3.84 4.14
C LEU A 9 1.07 -4.30 5.55
N ALA A 10 0.15 -4.20 6.52
CA ALA A 10 0.36 -4.67 7.88
C ALA A 10 0.36 -6.21 7.95
N GLU A 11 -0.52 -6.86 7.18
CA GLU A 11 -0.62 -8.33 7.07
C GLU A 11 0.46 -8.95 6.15
N ALA A 12 1.35 -8.15 5.57
CA ALA A 12 2.36 -8.62 4.64
C ALA A 12 3.67 -8.92 5.36
N ASP A 13 4.08 -10.20 5.38
CA ASP A 13 5.38 -10.63 5.94
C ASP A 13 6.60 -10.17 5.10
N SER A 14 6.36 -9.69 3.88
CA SER A 14 7.41 -9.27 2.96
C SER A 14 6.98 -8.05 2.14
N PRO A 15 7.95 -7.28 1.57
CA PRO A 15 7.62 -6.14 0.74
C PRO A 15 6.73 -6.54 -0.45
N MET A 16 5.64 -5.80 -0.64
CA MET A 16 4.65 -6.07 -1.69
C MET A 16 4.78 -5.13 -2.88
N ARG A 17 4.50 -5.66 -4.08
CA ARG A 17 4.44 -4.84 -5.29
C ARG A 17 3.12 -4.07 -5.31
N TYR A 18 3.14 -2.90 -5.95
CA TYR A 18 1.92 -2.10 -6.19
C TYR A 18 0.77 -2.91 -6.79
N ILE A 19 1.07 -3.80 -7.75
CA ILE A 19 0.07 -4.60 -8.45
C ILE A 19 -0.67 -5.54 -7.48
N ASP A 20 0.09 -6.17 -6.58
CA ASP A 20 -0.44 -7.09 -5.58
C ASP A 20 -1.19 -6.34 -4.48
N ILE A 21 -0.69 -5.17 -4.07
CA ILE A 21 -1.39 -4.29 -3.13
C ILE A 21 -2.73 -3.85 -3.70
N HIS A 22 -2.77 -3.44 -4.97
CA HIS A 22 -4.00 -3.02 -5.64
C HIS A 22 -5.01 -4.17 -5.70
N ALA A 23 -4.59 -5.36 -6.12
CA ALA A 23 -5.45 -6.54 -6.17
C ALA A 23 -6.01 -6.91 -4.78
N LYS A 24 -5.15 -6.98 -3.75
CA LYS A 24 -5.59 -7.28 -2.37
C LYS A 24 -6.52 -6.20 -1.80
N VAL A 25 -6.33 -4.93 -2.17
CA VAL A 25 -7.26 -3.86 -1.77
C VAL A 25 -8.62 -4.02 -2.41
N GLU A 26 -8.69 -4.42 -3.69
CA GLU A 26 -9.97 -4.72 -4.35
C GLU A 26 -10.67 -5.94 -3.73
N GLU A 27 -9.90 -6.98 -3.42
CA GLU A 27 -10.38 -8.17 -2.71
C GLU A 27 -10.95 -7.81 -1.33
N LEU A 28 -10.19 -7.07 -0.51
CA LEU A 28 -10.59 -6.66 0.83
C LEU A 28 -11.86 -5.77 0.82
N LEU A 29 -12.04 -4.95 -0.20
CA LEU A 29 -13.18 -4.04 -0.31
C LEU A 29 -14.37 -4.65 -1.07
N GLY A 30 -14.20 -5.81 -1.71
CA GLY A 30 -15.24 -6.44 -2.54
C GLY A 30 -15.63 -5.62 -3.77
N MET A 31 -14.79 -4.66 -4.19
CA MET A 31 -15.08 -3.77 -5.31
C MET A 31 -13.81 -3.29 -6.01
N ARG A 32 -13.95 -2.92 -7.28
CA ARG A 32 -12.85 -2.29 -8.03
C ARG A 32 -12.53 -0.92 -7.46
N VAL A 33 -11.24 -0.60 -7.38
CA VAL A 33 -10.75 0.71 -6.95
C VAL A 33 -9.88 1.34 -8.01
N SER A 34 -9.90 2.68 -8.07
CA SER A 34 -9.03 3.42 -8.99
C SER A 34 -7.56 3.14 -8.70
N ARG A 35 -6.89 2.60 -9.72
CA ARG A 35 -5.43 2.40 -9.74
C ARG A 35 -4.66 3.67 -9.40
N SER A 36 -5.12 4.80 -9.92
CA SER A 36 -4.48 6.11 -9.71
C SER A 36 -4.55 6.54 -8.26
N SER A 37 -5.69 6.32 -7.58
CA SER A 37 -5.85 6.70 -6.19
C SER A 37 -4.95 5.89 -5.26
N VAL A 38 -4.84 4.57 -5.50
CA VAL A 38 -3.90 3.70 -4.75
C VAL A 38 -2.46 4.11 -5.02
N LYS A 39 -2.11 4.37 -6.28
CA LYS A 39 -0.75 4.78 -6.67
C LYS A 39 -0.35 6.12 -6.06
N GLN A 40 -1.25 7.11 -6.07
CA GLN A 40 -1.00 8.42 -5.46
C GLN A 40 -0.72 8.26 -3.97
N PHE A 41 -1.58 7.54 -3.25
CA PHE A 41 -1.39 7.28 -1.83
C PHE A 41 -0.06 6.60 -1.52
N LEU A 42 0.25 5.50 -2.23
CA LEU A 42 1.52 4.77 -2.08
C LEU A 42 2.75 5.64 -2.41
N SER A 43 2.62 6.61 -3.33
CA SER A 43 3.73 7.50 -3.69
C SER A 43 3.92 8.67 -2.73
N ALA A 44 2.84 9.12 -2.08
CA ALA A 44 2.84 10.29 -1.21
C ALA A 44 3.24 9.93 0.22
N GLU A 45 2.69 8.84 0.76
CA GLU A 45 2.86 8.47 2.17
C GLU A 45 4.32 8.35 2.62
N PRO A 46 5.23 7.69 1.86
CA PRO A 46 6.63 7.54 2.27
C PRO A 46 7.42 8.85 2.37
N ARG A 47 6.85 9.99 1.93
CA ARG A 47 7.48 11.32 2.00
C ARG A 47 7.13 12.08 3.28
N HIS A 48 6.22 11.56 4.11
CA HIS A 48 5.88 12.19 5.38
C HIS A 48 6.98 11.98 6.42
N ARG A 49 7.05 12.88 7.43
CA ARG A 49 8.04 12.83 8.51
C ARG A 49 7.96 11.53 9.34
N ARG A 50 6.77 10.93 9.43
CA ARG A 50 6.52 9.65 10.11
C ARG A 50 5.65 8.79 9.19
N PRO A 51 6.25 8.10 8.21
CA PRO A 51 5.49 7.35 7.22
C PRO A 51 4.95 6.05 7.83
N ARG A 52 3.70 5.71 7.52
CA ARG A 52 3.07 4.45 7.99
C ARG A 52 3.61 3.21 7.27
N PHE A 53 4.17 3.40 6.08
CA PHE A 53 4.87 2.38 5.31
C PHE A 53 5.96 3.04 4.47
N GLU A 54 6.92 2.24 4.04
CA GLU A 54 8.08 2.70 3.28
C GLU A 54 8.05 2.19 1.84
N ARG A 55 8.69 2.94 0.95
CA ARG A 55 8.96 2.50 -0.42
C ARG A 55 10.38 1.93 -0.48
N VAL A 56 10.48 0.61 -0.48
CA VAL A 56 11.76 -0.12 -0.52
C VAL A 56 12.45 0.05 -1.87
N ALA A 57 11.67 0.00 -2.95
CA ALA A 57 12.14 0.20 -4.32
C ALA A 57 11.01 0.75 -5.20
N ARG A 58 11.29 0.99 -6.48
CA ARG A 58 10.26 1.46 -7.42
C ARG A 58 9.10 0.45 -7.51
N GLY A 59 7.97 0.82 -6.91
CA GLY A 59 6.75 0.02 -6.94
C GLY A 59 6.73 -1.12 -5.91
N LEU A 60 7.64 -1.11 -4.93
CA LEU A 60 7.74 -2.09 -3.85
C LEU A 60 7.62 -1.40 -2.50
N TYR A 61 6.72 -1.87 -1.65
CA TYR A 61 6.32 -1.21 -0.40
C TYR A 61 6.27 -2.20 0.76
N ARG A 62 6.58 -1.74 1.97
CA ARG A 62 6.50 -2.54 3.20
C ARG A 62 5.93 -1.70 4.34
N SER A 63 5.26 -2.31 5.31
CA SER A 63 4.88 -1.63 6.55
C SER A 63 6.10 -1.04 7.25
N SER A 64 5.94 0.13 7.88
CA SER A 64 6.97 0.72 8.73
C SER A 64 6.97 0.10 10.14
N THR A 65 5.87 -0.54 10.51
CA THR A 65 5.72 -1.22 11.79
C THR A 65 6.55 -2.50 11.78
N ARG A 66 7.56 -2.55 12.64
CA ARG A 66 8.12 -3.79 13.18
C ARG A 66 7.35 -4.17 14.44
#